data_AF-D4Z938-F1
#
_entry.id   AF-D4Z938-F1
#
_cell.length_a   1.000
_cell.length_b   1.000
_cell.length_c   1.000
_cell.angle_alpha   90.00
_cell.angle_beta   90.00
_cell.angle_gamma   90.00
#
_symmetry.space_group_name_H-M   'P 1'
#
loop_
_entity.id
_entity.type
_entity.pdbx_description
1 polymer ?
#
loop_
_entity_poly.entity_id
_entity_poly.type
_entity_poly.pdbx_seq_one_letter_code
_entity_poly.pdbx_strand_id
1 'polypeptide(L)'
;MAKLKLGAITEDKPVKVSLELPGALFRDLQEYSEILAQQEGVPATEPSRLIVAMVQRFIQTDRGFARARKNKMRNPLEADRER
;
A
#
# COMPACT_ATOMS: atom_id res chain seq x y z
N MET A 1 -32.85 25.75 -4.66
CA MET A 1 -31.67 25.23 -5.40
C MET A 1 -30.93 24.25 -4.50
N ALA A 2 -31.03 22.94 -4.76
CA ALA A 2 -30.41 21.92 -3.92
C ALA A 2 -28.90 21.85 -4.16
N LYS A 3 -28.11 22.10 -3.11
CA LYS A 3 -26.64 21.96 -3.15
C LYS A 3 -26.31 20.47 -3.13
N LEU A 4 -25.63 19.97 -4.16
CA LEU A 4 -25.16 18.58 -4.21
C LEU A 4 -24.25 18.31 -3.01
N LYS A 5 -24.52 17.21 -2.28
CA LYS A 5 -23.79 16.80 -1.07
C LYS A 5 -22.49 16.02 -1.37
N LEU A 6 -22.07 15.97 -2.63
CA LEU A 6 -20.79 15.42 -3.02
C LEU A 6 -19.73 16.50 -2.81
N GLY A 7 -18.98 16.38 -1.71
CA GLY A 7 -17.71 17.09 -1.57
C GLY A 7 -16.75 16.69 -2.69
N ALA A 8 -15.68 17.47 -2.88
CA ALA A 8 -14.70 17.22 -3.92
C ALA A 8 -14.24 15.76 -3.89
N ILE A 9 -14.41 15.06 -5.02
CA ILE A 9 -13.84 13.73 -5.20
C ILE A 9 -12.32 13.93 -5.11
N THR A 10 -11.72 13.43 -4.03
CA THR A 10 -10.27 13.50 -3.87
C THR A 10 -9.70 12.45 -4.80
N GLU A 11 -9.22 12.87 -5.97
CA GLU A 11 -8.35 12.02 -6.78
C GLU A 11 -7.14 11.66 -5.93
N ASP A 12 -7.02 10.39 -5.57
CA ASP A 12 -5.85 9.90 -4.85
C ASP A 12 -4.66 9.98 -5.83
N LYS A 13 -3.80 10.97 -5.64
CA LYS A 13 -2.72 11.27 -6.59
C LYS A 13 -1.67 10.16 -6.51
N PRO A 14 -1.43 9.39 -7.60
CA PRO A 14 -0.44 8.33 -7.55
C PRO A 14 0.96 8.93 -7.33
N VAL A 15 1.68 8.41 -6.33
CA VAL A 15 3.06 8.79 -6.04
C VAL A 15 3.99 7.77 -6.70
N LYS A 16 4.92 8.26 -7.53
CA LYS A 16 5.97 7.41 -8.11
C LYS A 16 7.13 7.29 -7.13
N VAL A 17 7.54 6.05 -6.87
CA VAL A 17 8.71 5.73 -6.04
C VAL A 17 9.66 4.88 -6.88
N SER A 18 10.93 5.27 -6.95
CA SER A 18 12.00 4.47 -7.54
C SER A 18 12.64 3.62 -6.44
N LEU A 19 12.80 2.32 -6.68
CA LEU A 19 13.36 1.35 -5.74
C LEU A 19 14.52 0.61 -6.39
N GLU A 20 15.57 0.36 -5.62
CA GLU A 20 16.64 -0.56 -5.99
C GLU A 20 16.45 -1.87 -5.22
N LEU A 21 16.54 -3.00 -5.92
CA LEU A 21 16.34 -4.33 -5.35
C LEU A 21 17.61 -5.16 -5.53
N PRO A 22 17.97 -6.02 -4.57
CA PRO A 22 18.95 -7.06 -4.81
C PRO A 22 18.54 -7.91 -6.02
N GLY A 23 19.48 -8.24 -6.90
CA GLY A 23 19.18 -9.00 -8.12
C GLY A 23 18.58 -10.39 -7.85
N ALA A 24 18.91 -11.00 -6.71
CA ALA A 24 18.27 -12.24 -6.26
C ALA A 24 16.77 -12.05 -6.00
N LEU A 25 16.40 -11.01 -5.25
CA LEU A 25 15.00 -10.71 -4.94
C LEU A 25 14.19 -10.41 -6.21
N PHE A 26 14.77 -9.74 -7.20
CA PHE A 26 14.07 -9.50 -8.47
C PHE A 26 13.74 -10.82 -9.19
N ARG A 27 14.67 -11.78 -9.22
CA ARG A 27 14.42 -13.11 -9.82
C ARG A 27 13.35 -13.88 -9.05
N ASP A 28 13.40 -13.86 -7.72
CA ASP A 28 12.39 -14.53 -6.88
C ASP A 28 11.00 -13.94 -7.12
N LEU A 29 10.89 -12.62 -7.34
CA LEU A 29 9.62 -11.96 -7.69
C LEU A 29 9.10 -12.33 -9.07
N GLN A 30 9.99 -12.55 -10.05
CA GLN A 30 9.59 -13.04 -11.38
C GLN A 30 9.03 -14.46 -11.27
N GLU A 31 9.75 -15.36 -10.58
CA GLU A 31 9.31 -16.74 -10.38
C GLU A 31 7.99 -16.80 -9.59
N TYR A 32 7.86 -16.01 -8.51
CA TYR A 32 6.61 -15.90 -7.76
C TYR A 32 5.44 -15.48 -8.65
N SER A 33 5.68 -14.53 -9.55
CA SER A 33 4.66 -14.04 -10.47
C SER A 33 4.20 -15.11 -11.46
N GLU A 34 5.13 -15.87 -12.01
CA GLU A 34 4.84 -16.99 -12.91
C GLU A 34 4.03 -18.08 -12.22
N ILE A 35 4.42 -18.46 -11.00
CA ILE A 35 3.69 -19.46 -10.21
C ILE A 35 2.26 -18.98 -9.91
N LEU A 36 2.10 -17.71 -9.49
CA LEU A 36 0.78 -17.14 -9.21
C LEU A 36 -0.09 -17.11 -10.47
N ALA A 37 0.48 -16.74 -11.62
CA ALA A 37 -0.22 -16.74 -12.90
C ALA A 37 -0.74 -18.12 -13.30
N GLN A 38 0.09 -19.15 -13.12
CA GLN A 38 -0.32 -20.53 -13.38
C GLN A 38 -1.48 -20.97 -12.47
N GLN A 39 -1.45 -20.57 -11.19
CA GLN A 39 -2.50 -20.91 -10.22
C GLN A 39 -3.84 -20.22 -10.52
N GLU A 40 -3.80 -18.95 -10.91
CA GLU A 40 -4.99 -18.13 -11.15
C GLU A 40 -5.49 -18.23 -12.62
N GLY A 41 -4.72 -18.87 -13.51
CA GLY A 41 -5.03 -18.97 -14.93
C GLY A 41 -4.95 -17.62 -15.67
N VAL A 42 -4.12 -16.70 -15.18
CA VAL A 42 -3.95 -15.34 -15.72
C VAL A 42 -2.50 -15.09 -16.13
N PRO A 43 -2.20 -14.06 -16.95
CA PRO A 43 -0.82 -13.70 -17.26
C PRO A 43 0.00 -13.30 -16.03
N ALA A 44 1.30 -13.58 -16.07
CA ALA A 44 2.26 -13.16 -15.05
C ALA A 44 2.19 -11.64 -14.85
N THR A 45 2.14 -11.24 -13.59
CA THR A 45 2.11 -9.83 -13.18
C THR A 45 3.54 -9.28 -13.10
N GLU A 46 3.76 -8.07 -13.61
CA GLU A 46 5.06 -7.40 -13.47
C GLU A 46 5.51 -7.31 -12.00
N PRO A 47 6.80 -7.56 -11.67
CA PRO A 47 7.30 -7.49 -10.30
C PRO A 47 6.96 -6.18 -9.57
N SER A 48 6.95 -5.05 -10.28
CA SER A 48 6.58 -3.75 -9.71
C SER A 48 5.13 -3.70 -9.21
N ARG A 49 4.19 -4.28 -9.96
CA ARG A 49 2.77 -4.37 -9.57
C ARG A 49 2.58 -5.36 -8.43
N LEU A 50 3.32 -6.47 -8.47
CA LEU A 50 3.32 -7.47 -7.41
C LEU A 50 3.79 -6.87 -6.07
N ILE A 51 4.88 -6.10 -6.07
CA ILE A 51 5.39 -5.39 -4.87
C ILE A 51 4.31 -4.48 -4.29
N VAL A 52 3.63 -3.67 -5.12
CA VAL A 52 2.56 -2.77 -4.66
C VAL A 52 1.44 -3.57 -3.97
N ALA A 53 0.97 -4.65 -4.59
CA ALA A 53 -0.07 -5.50 -4.02
C ALA A 53 0.37 -6.16 -2.69
N MET A 54 1.61 -6.66 -2.63
CA MET A 54 2.18 -7.27 -1.43
C MET A 54 2.30 -6.27 -0.27
N VAL A 55 2.86 -5.09 -0.52
CA VAL A 55 3.03 -4.04 0.50
C VAL A 55 1.67 -3.52 0.98
N GLN A 56 0.72 -3.31 0.06
CA GLN A 56 -0.65 -2.93 0.43
C GLN A 56 -1.28 -3.97 1.36
N ARG A 57 -1.20 -5.26 1.00
CA ARG A 57 -1.74 -6.35 1.81
C ARG A 57 -1.04 -6.43 3.17
N PHE A 58 0.27 -6.26 3.21
CA PHE A 58 1.04 -6.24 4.46
C PHE A 58 0.54 -5.12 5.39
N ILE A 59 0.47 -3.88 4.92
CA ILE A 59 0.01 -2.72 5.72
C ILE A 59 -1.43 -2.89 6.19
N GLN A 60 -2.31 -3.45 5.36
CA GLN A 60 -3.72 -3.68 5.71
C GLN A 60 -3.89 -4.75 6.79
N THR A 61 -3.02 -5.76 6.82
CA THR A 61 -3.17 -6.93 7.69
C THR A 61 -2.31 -6.87 8.95
N ASP A 62 -1.30 -5.98 9.00
CA ASP A 62 -0.46 -5.77 10.17
C ASP A 62 -1.24 -5.15 11.34
N ARG A 63 -1.60 -6.00 12.32
CA ARG A 63 -2.30 -5.60 13.54
C ARG A 63 -1.44 -4.72 14.45
N GLY A 64 -0.13 -4.92 14.46
CA GLY A 64 0.82 -4.10 15.22
C GLY A 64 0.81 -2.67 14.69
N PHE A 65 0.93 -2.52 13.38
CA PHE A 65 0.78 -1.24 12.69
C PHE A 65 -0.59 -0.61 12.95
N ALA A 66 -1.69 -1.36 12.82
CA ALA A 66 -3.03 -0.86 13.06
C ALA A 66 -3.21 -0.30 14.49
N ARG A 67 -2.67 -0.99 15.51
CA ARG A 67 -2.69 -0.53 16.92
C ARG A 67 -1.87 0.74 17.11
N ALA A 68 -0.63 0.77 16.60
CA ALA A 68 0.24 1.94 16.69
C ALA A 68 -0.39 3.17 16.02
N ARG A 69 -0.98 3.00 14.82
CA ARG A 69 -1.71 4.06 14.10
C ARG A 69 -2.89 4.59 14.90
N LYS A 70 -3.69 3.71 15.53
CA LYS A 70 -4.82 4.11 16.39
C LYS A 70 -4.35 4.89 17.62
N ASN A 71 -3.26 4.48 18.25
CA ASN A 71 -2.69 5.20 19.40
C ASN A 71 -2.18 6.58 19.00
N LYS A 72 -1.51 6.71 17.85
CA LYS A 72 -1.09 8.01 17.29
C LYS A 72 -2.29 8.94 17.04
N MET A 73 -3.38 8.44 16.48
CA MET A 73 -4.60 9.23 16.23
C MET A 73 -5.35 9.62 17.51
N ARG A 74 -5.25 8.82 18.57
CA ARG A 74 -5.93 9.07 19.84
C ARG A 74 -5.19 10.06 20.76
N ASN A 75 -3.97 10.44 20.41
CA ASN A 75 -3.19 11.41 21.17
C ASN A 75 -2.96 12.77 20.43
N PRO A 76 -4.00 13.51 20.01
CA PRO A 76 -3.80 14.86 19.49
C PRO A 76 -3.41 15.88 20.56
N LEU A 77 -3.66 15.61 21.84
CA LEU A 77 -3.53 16.59 22.94
C LEU A 77 -2.10 16.77 23.49
N GLU A 78 -1.15 15.91 23.12
CA GLU A 78 0.27 16.07 23.48
C GLU A 78 1.09 16.82 22.42
N ALA A 79 0.63 16.86 21.16
CA ALA A 79 1.37 17.48 20.06
C ALA A 79 1.44 19.03 20.13
N ASP A 80 0.59 19.65 20.94
CA ASP A 80 0.55 21.12 21.17
C ASP A 80 1.24 21.55 22.47
N ARG A 81 1.81 20.63 23.26
CA ARG A 81 2.52 20.97 24.53
C ARG A 81 4.02 21.17 24.39
N GLU A 82 4.60 20.87 23.22
CA GLU A 82 6.04 21.00 22.95
C GLU A 82 6.36 22.09 21.89
N ARG A 83 5.43 23.02 21.63
CA ARG A 83 5.67 24.21 20.79
C ARG A 83 5.62 25.50 21.61
#